data_AF-A0A2L0F4A4-F1
#
_entry.id   AF-A0A2L0F4A4-F1
#
_cell.length_a   1.000
_cell.length_b   1.000
_cell.length_c   1.000
_cell.angle_alpha   90.00
_cell.angle_beta   90.00
_cell.angle_gamma   90.00
#
_symmetry.space_group_name_H-M   'P 1'
#
loop_
_entity.id
_entity.type
_entity.pdbx_description
1 polymer ?
#
loop_
_entity_poly.entity_id
_entity_poly.type
_entity_poly.pdbx_seq_one_letter_code
_entity_poly.pdbx_strand_id
1 'polypeptide(L)' 'MEAMDELVRQVAAKVGISEDKARVAVETVVNFLKEKLPAPLAAHVDTALGAAAPAIANLDVGSLAGSLGGLFGKK' A
#
# COMPACT_ATOMS: atom_id res chain seq x y z
N MET A 1 -14.98 -1.94 0.22
CA MET A 1 -14.33 -1.43 1.45
C MET A 1 -12.90 -1.10 1.05
N GLU A 2 -12.51 0.15 1.20
CA GLU A 2 -11.21 0.64 0.75
C GLU A 2 -10.11 0.21 1.74
N ALA A 3 -8.94 -0.21 1.25
CA ALA A 3 -7.81 -0.63 2.09
C ALA A 3 -7.33 0.48 3.04
N MET A 4 -7.48 1.74 2.63
CA MET A 4 -7.22 2.92 3.47
C MET A 4 -8.13 2.98 4.71
N ASP A 5 -9.43 2.71 4.57
CA ASP A 5 -10.36 2.77 5.69
C ASP A 5 -10.09 1.68 6.73
N GLU A 6 -9.64 0.51 6.28
CA GLU A 6 -9.22 -0.56 7.18
C GLU A 6 -7.96 -0.16 7.98
N LEU A 7 -6.95 0.41 7.32
CA LEU A 7 -5.75 0.91 7.99
C LEU A 7 -6.08 2.01 9.00
N VAL A 8 -6.96 2.94 8.64
CA VAL A 8 -7.43 4.02 9.53
C VAL A 8 -8.08 3.43 10.78
N ARG A 9 -8.98 2.45 10.63
CA ARG A 9 -9.62 1.78 11.77
C ARG A 9 -8.64 1.02 12.64
N GLN A 10 -7.68 0.32 12.06
CA GLN A 10 -6.65 -0.40 12.82
C GLN A 10 -5.79 0.59 13.63
N VAL A 11 -5.37 1.69 13.03
CA VAL A 11 -4.59 2.73 13.73
C VAL A 11 -5.42 3.40 14.83
N ALA A 12 -6.66 3.77 14.53
CA ALA A 12 -7.58 4.34 15.51
C ALA A 12 -7.77 3.42 16.73
N ALA A 13 -8.03 2.13 16.48
CA ALA A 13 -8.26 1.14 17.52
C ALA A 13 -7.00 0.82 18.34
N LYS A 14 -5.82 0.77 17.71
CA LYS A 14 -4.56 0.41 18.38
C LYS A 14 -3.97 1.57 19.18
N VAL A 15 -4.14 2.80 18.69
CA VAL A 15 -3.56 4.01 19.31
C VAL A 15 -4.57 4.71 20.23
N GLY A 16 -5.86 4.42 20.09
CA GLY A 16 -6.93 5.04 20.88
C GLY A 16 -7.23 6.47 20.44
N ILE A 17 -7.18 6.74 19.14
CA ILE A 17 -7.44 8.06 18.54
C ILE A 17 -8.69 8.01 17.65
N SER A 18 -9.31 9.16 17.41
CA SER A 18 -10.44 9.27 16.48
C SER A 18 -10.02 8.92 15.04
N GLU A 19 -10.93 8.34 14.26
CA GLU A 19 -10.69 7.97 12.86
C GLU A 19 -10.17 9.14 12.01
N ASP A 20 -10.66 10.37 12.23
CA ASP A 20 -10.18 11.57 11.52
C ASP A 20 -8.69 11.84 11.74
N LYS A 21 -8.21 11.62 12.98
CA LYS A 21 -6.80 11.77 13.34
C LYS A 21 -5.96 10.61 12.82
N ALA A 22 -6.52 9.40 12.82
CA ALA A 22 -5.88 8.23 12.23
C ALA A 22 -5.72 8.37 10.71
N ARG A 23 -6.71 8.94 10.00
CA ARG A 23 -6.62 9.22 8.56
C ARG A 23 -5.46 10.15 8.23
N VAL A 24 -5.35 11.27 8.93
CA VAL A 24 -4.22 12.21 8.75
C VAL A 24 -2.88 11.54 9.03
N ALA A 25 -2.80 10.69 10.06
CA ALA A 25 -1.57 9.95 10.38
C ALA A 25 -1.18 8.97 9.27
N VAL A 26 -2.13 8.17 8.77
CA VAL A 26 -1.89 7.21 7.69
C VAL A 26 -1.47 7.94 6.40
N GLU A 27 -2.17 9.01 6.02
CA GLU A 27 -1.82 9.83 4.85
C GLU A 27 -0.41 10.42 4.94
N THR A 28 -0.02 10.92 6.12
CA THR A 28 1.32 11.47 6.35
C THR A 28 2.40 10.43 6.12
N VAL A 29 2.21 9.20 6.64
CA VAL A 29 3.16 8.09 6.46
C VAL A 29 3.21 7.64 5.00
N VAL A 30 2.05 7.52 4.36
CA VAL A 30 1.95 7.14 2.95
C VAL A 30 2.67 8.16 2.05
N ASN A 31 2.48 9.46 2.29
CA ASN A 31 3.16 10.51 1.55
C ASN A 31 4.68 10.47 1.79
N PHE A 32 5.10 10.30 3.03
CA PHE A 32 6.52 10.12 3.35
C PHE A 32 7.14 8.92 2.61
N LEU A 33 6.43 7.78 2.57
CA LEU A 33 6.89 6.61 1.83
C LEU A 33 6.98 6.89 0.32
N LYS A 34 5.99 7.57 -0.27
CA LYS A 34 6.03 7.96 -1.69
C LYS A 34 7.20 8.87 -2.02
N GLU A 35 7.55 9.80 -1.13
CA GLU A 35 8.70 10.69 -1.30
C GLU A 35 10.05 9.96 -1.19
N LYS A 36 10.11 8.90 -0.39
CA LYS A 36 11.33 8.11 -0.16
C LYS A 36 11.50 6.94 -1.11
N LEU A 37 10.41 6.46 -1.71
CA LEU A 37 10.44 5.37 -2.67
C LEU A 37 10.72 5.91 -4.08
N PRO A 38 11.67 5.32 -4.83
CA PRO A 38 11.85 5.63 -6.25
C PRO A 38 10.54 5.52 -7.03
N ALA A 39 10.35 6.37 -8.04
CA ALA A 39 9.12 6.48 -8.83
C ALA A 39 8.48 5.13 -9.27
N PRO A 40 9.24 4.07 -9.62
CA PRO A 40 8.65 2.76 -9.90
C PRO A 40 7.90 2.16 -8.71
N LEU A 41 8.39 2.32 -7.48
CA LEU A 41 7.81 1.73 -6.28
C LEU A 41 6.65 2.55 -5.71
N ALA A 42 6.68 3.88 -5.83
CA ALA A 42 5.57 4.74 -5.42
C ALA A 42 4.26 4.38 -6.16
N ALA A 43 4.34 4.08 -7.46
CA ALA A 43 3.20 3.62 -8.24
C ALA A 43 2.62 2.28 -7.75
N HIS A 44 3.43 1.40 -7.15
CA HIS A 44 2.95 0.14 -6.56
C HIS A 44 2.24 0.37 -5.23
N VAL A 45 2.73 1.33 -4.42
CA VAL A 45 2.07 1.74 -3.18
C VAL A 45 0.72 2.40 -3.47
N ASP A 46 0.66 3.28 -4.47
CA ASP A 46 -0.60 3.87 -4.93
C ASP A 46 -1.57 2.83 -5.47
N THR A 47 -1.08 1.83 -6.20
CA THR A 47 -1.91 0.72 -6.68
C THR A 47 -2.47 -0.09 -5.51
N ALA A 48 -1.62 -0.42 -4.52
CA ALA A 48 -2.01 -1.18 -3.32
C ALA A 48 -2.98 -0.43 -2.39
N LEU A 49 -2.88 0.90 -2.33
CA LEU A 49 -3.74 1.73 -1.47
C LEU A 49 -4.99 2.24 -2.17
N GLY A 50 -4.92 2.50 -3.48
CA GLY A 50 -5.97 3.17 -4.26
C GLY A 50 -6.79 2.28 -5.19
N ALA A 51 -6.33 1.08 -5.57
CA ALA A 51 -7.00 0.28 -6.60
C ALA A 51 -7.28 -1.20 -6.23
N ALA A 52 -7.08 -1.60 -4.97
CA ALA A 52 -6.57 -2.95 -4.71
C ALA A 52 -7.29 -3.83 -3.69
N ALA A 53 -8.56 -3.61 -3.35
CA ALA A 53 -9.33 -4.75 -2.82
C ALA A 53 -9.67 -5.76 -3.95
N PRO A 54 -10.15 -5.34 -5.14
CA PRO A 54 -10.55 -6.28 -6.19
C PRO A 54 -9.46 -6.57 -7.23
N ALA A 55 -8.56 -5.62 -7.51
CA ALA A 55 -7.52 -5.80 -8.53
C ALA A 55 -6.36 -6.66 -8.01
N ILE A 56 -5.93 -6.52 -6.74
CA ILE A 56 -4.88 -7.38 -6.17
C ILE A 56 -5.38 -8.81 -5.92
N ALA A 57 -6.68 -8.99 -5.64
CA ALA A 57 -7.28 -10.32 -5.57
C ALA A 57 -7.22 -11.08 -6.93
N ASN A 58 -7.15 -10.35 -8.05
CA ASN A 58 -6.99 -10.90 -9.40
C ASN A 58 -5.57 -10.73 -9.98
N LEU A 59 -4.66 -10.05 -9.27
CA LEU A 59 -3.24 -10.10 -9.61
C LEU A 59 -2.75 -11.48 -9.22
N ASP A 60 -2.48 -12.31 -10.23
CA ASP A 60 -1.81 -13.57 -10.03
C ASP A 60 -0.45 -13.29 -9.37
N VAL A 61 -0.36 -13.58 -8.08
CA VAL A 61 0.87 -13.45 -7.28
C VAL A 61 2.02 -14.20 -7.95
N GLY A 62 1.74 -15.26 -8.72
CA GLY A 62 2.73 -15.96 -9.55
C GLY A 62 3.32 -15.11 -10.67
N SER A 63 2.52 -14.24 -11.30
CA SER A 63 2.99 -13.31 -12.35
C SER A 63 3.86 -12.17 -11.79
N LEU A 64 3.51 -11.67 -10.59
CA LEU A 64 4.30 -10.65 -9.89
C LEU A 64 5.59 -11.25 -9.30
N ALA A 65 5.52 -12.46 -8.72
CA ALA A 65 6.69 -13.18 -8.24
C ALA A 65 7.64 -13.57 -9.38
N GLY A 66 7.10 -13.96 -10.55
CA GLY A 66 7.90 -14.29 -11.73
C GLY A 66 8.62 -13.08 -12.34
N SER A 67 7.96 -11.92 -12.40
CA SER A 67 8.57 -10.68 -12.90
C SER A 67 9.62 -10.12 -11.95
N LEU A 68 9.39 -10.18 -10.64
CA LEU A 68 10.41 -9.85 -9.63
C LEU A 68 11.56 -10.87 -9.65
N GLY A 69 11.28 -12.18 -9.70
CA GLY A 69 12.29 -13.21 -9.81
C GLY A 69 13.16 -13.09 -11.07
N GLY A 70 12.58 -12.66 -12.20
CA GLY A 70 13.31 -12.37 -13.43
C GLY A 70 14.22 -11.14 -13.36
N LEU A 71 13.86 -10.14 -12.55
CA LEU A 71 14.68 -8.94 -12.30
C LEU A 71 15.77 -9.19 -11.25
N PHE A 72 15.49 -10.01 -10.24
CA PHE A 72 16.46 -10.39 -9.20
C PHE A 72 17.41 -11.52 -9.63
N GLY A 73 17.00 -12.35 -10.59
CA GLY A 73 17.75 -13.52 -11.06
C GLY A 73 18.61 -13.28 -12.30
N LYS A 74 18.60 -12.07 -12.89
CA LYS A 74 19.38 -11.76 -14.09
C LYS A 74 20.50 -10.75 -13.79
N LYS A 75 21.57 -11.28 -13.21
CA LYS A 75 22.93 -10.85 -13.51
C LYS A 75 23.59 -11.94 -14.32
#